data_AF-A0A950D2P1-F1
#
_entry.id   AF-A0A950D2P1-F1
#
_cell.length_a   1.000
_cell.length_b   1.000
_cell.length_c   1.000
_cell.angle_alpha   90.00
_cell.angle_beta   90.00
_cell.angle_gamma   90.00
#
_symmetry.space_group_name_H-M   'P 1'
#
loop_
_entity.id
_entity.type
_entity.pdbx_description
1 polymer ?
#
loop_
_entity_poly.entity_id
_entity_poly.type
_entity_poly.pdbx_seq_one_letter_code
_entity_poly.pdbx_strand_id
1 'polypeptide(L)'
;TIRNTYIMGADLYEQPHQIAENDRASRPHVGIGAGSVIEGALIDKNARIGRGVQIRNDGGVVDSEESPHYVIRDGIVVIPKFTALPDRFVI
;
A
#
# COMPACT_ATOMS: atom_id res chain seq x y z
N THR A 1 5.59 -10.52 2.56
CA THR A 1 7.03 -10.34 2.29
C THR A 1 7.28 -8.92 1.86
N ILE A 2 8.33 -8.28 2.36
CA ILE A 2 8.70 -6.91 1.99
C ILE A 2 10.18 -6.94 1.56
N ARG A 3 10.50 -6.46 0.36
CA ARG A 3 11.84 -6.54 -0.22
C ARG A 3 12.14 -5.32 -1.07
N ASN A 4 13.33 -4.71 -0.92
CA ASN A 4 13.73 -3.54 -1.73
C ASN A 4 12.67 -2.43 -1.69
N THR A 5 12.10 -2.18 -0.52
CA THR A 5 10.97 -1.27 -0.32
C THR A 5 11.33 -0.27 0.76
N TYR A 6 10.98 1.00 0.54
CA TYR A 6 11.01 2.01 1.59
C TYR A 6 9.59 2.26 2.11
N ILE A 7 9.41 2.16 3.42
CA ILE A 7 8.13 2.37 4.09
C ILE A 7 8.26 3.60 4.98
N MET A 8 7.54 4.66 4.64
CA MET A 8 7.53 5.90 5.42
C MET A 8 6.81 5.76 6.77
N GLY A 9 5.94 4.75 6.89
CA GLY A 9 5.25 4.39 8.12
C GLY A 9 3.94 5.13 8.32
N ALA A 10 3.68 5.54 9.55
CA ALA A 10 2.46 6.24 9.92
C ALA A 10 2.79 7.41 10.85
N ASP A 11 2.00 8.47 10.78
CA ASP A 11 2.13 9.61 11.68
C ASP A 11 1.57 9.27 13.09
N LEU A 12 0.60 8.34 13.17
CA LEU A 12 -0.10 7.96 14.39
C LEU A 12 -0.47 6.47 14.39
N TYR A 13 -0.61 5.89 15.58
CA TYR A 13 -1.19 4.56 15.77
C TYR A 13 -2.73 4.64 15.81
N GLU A 14 -3.39 3.70 15.13
CA GLU A 14 -4.84 3.57 15.20
C GLU A 14 -5.27 3.05 16.58
N GLN A 15 -6.21 3.76 17.20
CA GLN A 15 -6.82 3.39 18.46
C GLN A 15 -7.82 2.24 18.26
N PRO A 16 -8.13 1.44 19.30
CA PRO A 16 -9.04 0.30 19.19
C PRO A 16 -10.41 0.64 18.57
N HIS A 17 -10.95 1.82 18.88
CA HIS A 17 -12.23 2.28 18.30
C HIS A 17 -12.13 2.58 16.80
N GLN A 18 -10.98 3.05 16.32
CA GLN A 18 -10.72 3.33 14.90
C GLN A 18 -10.56 2.03 14.11
N ILE A 19 -9.88 1.03 14.70
CA ILE A 19 -9.79 -0.33 14.14
C ILE A 19 -11.20 -0.94 13.99
N ALA A 20 -12.03 -0.86 15.04
CA ALA A 20 -13.41 -1.35 14.99
C ALA A 20 -14.31 -0.59 13.99
N GLU A 21 -14.03 0.68 13.72
CA GLU A 21 -14.70 1.44 12.66
C GLU A 21 -14.24 0.98 11.28
N ASN A 22 -12.94 0.78 11.08
CA ASN A 22 -12.36 0.26 9.85
C ASN A 22 -12.98 -1.09 9.48
N ASP A 23 -13.08 -2.01 10.44
CA ASP A 23 -13.71 -3.32 10.25
C ASP A 23 -15.16 -3.20 9.81
N ARG A 24 -15.95 -2.35 10.49
CA ARG A 24 -17.36 -2.09 10.12
C ARG A 24 -17.50 -1.48 8.72
N ALA A 25 -16.56 -0.63 8.33
CA ALA A 25 -16.53 0.00 7.01
C ALA A 25 -15.86 -0.85 5.92
N SER A 26 -15.39 -2.06 6.24
CA SER A 26 -14.57 -2.89 5.33
C SER A 26 -13.37 -2.13 4.74
N ARG A 27 -12.77 -1.24 5.54
CA ARG A 27 -11.62 -0.41 5.18
C ARG A 27 -10.34 -1.03 5.75
N PRO A 28 -9.25 -1.15 4.98
CA PRO A 28 -7.98 -1.62 5.53
C PRO A 28 -7.45 -0.68 6.62
N HIS A 29 -6.81 -1.26 7.62
CA HIS A 29 -6.08 -0.52 8.66
C HIS A 29 -4.87 0.20 8.07
N VAL A 30 -4.35 1.20 8.78
CA VAL A 30 -3.08 1.84 8.40
C VAL A 30 -1.96 0.80 8.48
N GLY A 31 -1.11 0.79 7.46
CA GLY A 31 0.00 -0.15 7.34
C GLY A 31 -0.28 -1.25 6.32
N ILE A 32 0.37 -2.39 6.52
CA ILE A 32 0.41 -3.48 5.55
C ILE A 32 -0.35 -4.70 6.06
N GLY A 33 -1.42 -5.06 5.35
CA GLY A 33 -2.24 -6.21 5.66
C GLY A 33 -1.50 -7.55 5.53
N ALA A 34 -1.99 -8.54 6.25
CA ALA A 34 -1.42 -9.87 6.29
C ALA A 34 -1.37 -10.54 4.90
N GLY A 35 -0.30 -11.29 4.64
CA GLY A 35 -0.12 -12.02 3.38
C GLY A 35 0.28 -11.16 2.19
N SER A 36 0.45 -9.85 2.35
CA SER A 36 0.83 -8.96 1.26
C SER A 36 2.31 -9.13 0.86
N VAL A 37 2.59 -8.94 -0.42
CA VAL A 37 3.92 -9.00 -1.03
C VAL A 37 4.21 -7.64 -1.64
N ILE A 38 5.27 -6.99 -1.16
CA ILE A 38 5.68 -5.66 -1.60
C ILE A 38 7.15 -5.73 -2.01
N GLU A 39 7.42 -5.33 -3.25
CA GLU A 39 8.75 -5.37 -3.82
C GLU A 39 9.02 -4.16 -4.71
N GLY A 40 10.16 -3.50 -4.51
CA GLY A 40 10.58 -2.39 -5.38
C GLY A 40 9.64 -1.19 -5.31
N ALA A 41 9.30 -0.76 -4.08
CA ALA A 41 8.25 0.23 -3.87
C ALA A 41 8.59 1.30 -2.81
N LEU A 42 7.99 2.47 -2.95
CA LEU A 42 7.90 3.52 -1.94
C LEU A 42 6.47 3.55 -1.40
N ILE A 43 6.31 3.26 -0.11
CA ILE A 43 5.03 3.32 0.58
C ILE A 43 5.01 4.58 1.44
N ASP A 44 4.23 5.58 1.03
CA ASP A 44 4.08 6.84 1.76
C ASP A 44 3.23 6.67 3.03
N LYS A 45 3.26 7.70 3.87
CA LYS A 45 2.68 7.68 5.19
C LYS A 45 1.20 7.41 5.17
N ASN A 46 0.74 6.71 6.20
CA ASN A 46 -0.69 6.47 6.45
C ASN A 46 -1.39 5.72 5.30
N ALA A 47 -0.63 5.06 4.41
CA ALA A 47 -1.19 4.14 3.44
C ALA A 47 -1.87 2.95 4.15
N ARG A 48 -2.95 2.47 3.55
CA ARG A 48 -3.82 1.41 4.05
C ARG A 48 -3.81 0.26 3.05
N ILE A 49 -2.89 -0.68 3.22
CA ILE A 49 -2.73 -1.80 2.29
C ILE A 49 -3.51 -2.99 2.81
N GLY A 50 -4.48 -3.48 2.03
CA GLY A 50 -5.29 -4.64 2.34
C GLY A 50 -4.50 -5.95 2.49
N ARG A 51 -5.22 -7.03 2.79
CA ARG A 51 -4.68 -8.39 2.94
C ARG A 51 -4.39 -9.01 1.57
N GLY A 52 -3.28 -9.71 1.44
CA GLY A 52 -2.91 -10.42 0.21
C GLY A 52 -2.67 -9.51 -1.00
N VAL A 53 -2.36 -8.23 -0.77
CA VAL A 53 -2.04 -7.28 -1.84
C VAL A 53 -0.68 -7.61 -2.44
N GLN A 54 -0.54 -7.47 -3.76
CA GLN A 54 0.71 -7.64 -4.48
C GLN A 54 1.12 -6.31 -5.11
N ILE A 55 2.25 -5.76 -4.64
CA ILE A 55 2.85 -4.52 -5.15
C ILE A 55 4.21 -4.91 -5.72
N ARG A 56 4.28 -5.07 -7.05
CA ARG A 56 5.51 -5.39 -7.77
C ARG A 56 5.36 -4.96 -9.23
N ASN A 57 6.47 -4.61 -9.86
CA ASN A 57 6.48 -4.20 -11.26
C ASN A 57 7.02 -5.32 -12.15
N ASP A 58 6.29 -6.43 -12.24
CA ASP A 58 6.72 -7.59 -13.04
C ASP A 58 6.84 -7.27 -14.54
N GLY A 59 6.08 -6.26 -15.00
CA GLY A 59 6.08 -5.82 -16.39
C GLY A 59 7.31 -5.00 -16.79
N GLY A 60 8.17 -4.62 -15.84
CA GLY A 60 9.35 -3.79 -16.12
C GLY A 60 9.01 -2.39 -16.64
N VAL A 61 7.85 -1.85 -16.24
CA VAL A 61 7.41 -0.50 -16.64
C VAL A 61 8.36 0.52 -16.05
N VAL A 62 8.92 1.43 -16.86
CA VAL A 62 9.83 2.47 -16.35
C VAL A 62 9.03 3.62 -15.73
N ASP A 63 8.06 4.13 -16.49
CA ASP A 63 7.19 5.24 -16.09
C ASP A 63 5.73 4.90 -16.43
N SER A 64 4.82 5.19 -15.51
CA SER A 64 3.38 5.10 -15.75
C SER A 64 2.72 6.48 -15.78
N GLU A 65 1.54 6.53 -16.39
CA GLU A 65 0.54 7.55 -16.12
C GLU A 65 0.16 7.51 -14.62
N GLU A 66 -0.38 8.61 -14.10
CA GLU A 66 -0.87 8.67 -12.73
C GLU A 66 -2.15 7.83 -12.60
N SER A 67 -2.12 6.84 -11.69
CA SER A 67 -3.29 6.03 -11.33
C SER A 67 -3.89 6.55 -10.03
N PRO A 68 -5.18 6.27 -9.75
CA PRO A 68 -5.81 6.64 -8.49
C PRO A 68 -5.11 6.10 -7.23
N HIS A 69 -4.24 5.09 -7.38
CA HIS A 69 -3.66 4.34 -6.27
C HIS A 69 -2.14 4.32 -6.26
N TYR A 70 -1.50 4.51 -7.41
CA TYR A 70 -0.05 4.41 -7.51
C TYR A 70 0.45 5.12 -8.77
N VAL A 71 1.75 5.32 -8.81
CA VAL A 71 2.48 5.71 -10.02
C VAL A 71 3.79 4.94 -10.04
N ILE A 72 4.26 4.57 -11.23
CA ILE A 72 5.59 3.99 -11.41
C ILE A 72 6.51 5.07 -11.94
N ARG A 73 7.67 5.24 -11.28
CA ARG A 73 8.74 6.16 -11.66
C ARG A 73 10.07 5.45 -11.53
N ASP A 74 10.89 5.48 -12.57
CA ASP A 74 12.19 4.78 -12.64
C ASP A 74 12.07 3.28 -12.27
N GLY A 75 10.95 2.65 -12.61
CA GLY A 75 10.67 1.25 -12.28
C GLY A 75 10.23 0.98 -10.83
N ILE A 76 10.17 2.01 -9.98
CA ILE A 76 9.75 1.92 -8.58
C ILE A 76 8.26 2.25 -8.46
N VAL A 77 7.51 1.37 -7.78
CA VAL A 77 6.09 1.62 -7.50
C VAL A 77 5.95 2.60 -6.34
N VAL A 78 5.29 3.72 -6.54
CA VAL A 78 5.05 4.73 -5.51
C VAL A 78 3.58 4.68 -5.10
N ILE A 79 3.32 4.40 -3.82
CA ILE A 79 2.00 4.46 -3.20
C ILE A 79 1.88 5.80 -2.45
N PRO A 80 1.00 6.72 -2.88
CA PRO A 80 0.85 8.03 -2.25
C PRO A 80 0.32 8.00 -0.81
N LYS A 81 0.49 9.12 -0.10
CA LYS A 81 -0.01 9.31 1.26
C LYS A 81 -1.52 9.05 1.33
N PHE A 82 -1.97 8.37 2.40
CA PHE A 82 -3.38 8.04 2.64
C PHE A 82 -4.06 7.10 1.63
N THR A 83 -3.33 6.59 0.64
CA THR A 83 -3.89 5.62 -0.32
C THR A 83 -4.42 4.38 0.39
N ALA A 84 -5.61 3.94 0.01
CA ALA A 84 -6.18 2.67 0.44
C ALA A 84 -6.23 1.67 -0.72
N LEU A 85 -5.54 0.53 -0.57
CA LEU A 85 -5.61 -0.59 -1.50
C LEU A 85 -6.50 -1.68 -0.90
N PRO A 86 -7.55 -2.14 -1.60
CA PRO A 86 -8.43 -3.19 -1.10
C PRO A 86 -7.69 -4.54 -1.00
N ASP A 87 -8.30 -5.48 -0.28
CA ASP A 87 -7.79 -6.85 -0.19
C ASP A 87 -7.59 -7.46 -1.58
N ARG A 88 -6.47 -8.18 -1.75
CA ARG A 88 -6.06 -8.87 -2.98
C ARG A 88 -5.85 -7.95 -4.19
N PHE A 89 -5.67 -6.64 -3.98
CA PHE A 89 -5.28 -5.73 -5.05
C PHE A 89 -3.93 -6.16 -5.65
N VAL A 90 -3.79 -6.05 -6.97
CA VAL A 90 -2.57 -6.42 -7.70
C VAL A 90 -2.17 -5.24 -8.58
N ILE A 91 -0.91 -4.85 -8.47
CA ILE A 91 -0.21 -3.91 -9.36
C ILE A 91 0.64 -4.73 -10.32
#